data_AF-A0A379ZR47-F1
#
_entry.id   AF-A0A379ZR47-F1
#
_cell.length_a   1.000
_cell.length_b   1.000
_cell.length_c   1.000
_cell.angle_alpha   90.00
_cell.angle_beta   90.00
_cell.angle_gamma   90.00
#
_symmetry.space_group_name_H-M   'P 1'
#
loop_
_entity.id
_entity.type
_entity.pdbx_description
1 polymer ?
#
loop_
_entity_poly.entity_id
_entity_poly.type
_entity_poly.pdbx_seq_one_letter_code
_entity_poly.pdbx_strand_id
1 'polypeptide(L)'
;MSDINTLKPHPAAAPGNAELFLGFLWLGLIGFGGVLPMARSMLVERRRWLSSEQFTELLGLCQFLPGGNVINLSVAVGMEFRGLRGALCALLGLISAPTAIVVGLGVVYARFQNDPHVQHVFAGLAAAAAGLLLSTGIKMLLPLRGKWPALAIVALALIAIAWLRLPLLPTHAGAGAAEHSSDVAVAVMSGVLMALALIFTELSLLAFGGGMTILPEMQRQVVEVHQWMSAQEFSALFAMAQAAPGPNMMIVPLVGWHVAGWAGLLVSSIAKFGPSSIVTLLVMGAWRRLRIARGAASCRPDWCR
;
A
#
# COMPACT_ATOMS: atom_id res chain seq x y z
N MET A 1 34.38 27.26 -26.08
CA MET A 1 33.97 25.84 -25.93
C MET A 1 33.09 25.71 -24.69
N SER A 2 31.90 26.32 -24.76
CA SER A 2 31.08 26.67 -23.60
C SER A 2 29.61 26.43 -23.90
N ASP A 3 29.23 25.26 -24.41
CA ASP A 3 27.83 24.91 -24.69
C ASP A 3 27.60 23.38 -24.63
N ILE A 4 27.85 22.75 -23.48
CA ILE A 4 27.47 21.34 -23.23
C ILE A 4 26.40 21.23 -22.12
N ASN A 5 25.94 22.35 -21.55
CA ASN A 5 25.12 22.34 -20.33
C ASN A 5 23.61 22.61 -20.53
N THR A 6 23.06 22.49 -21.74
CA THR A 6 21.68 22.95 -22.03
C THR A 6 20.70 21.88 -22.51
N LEU A 7 21.06 20.59 -22.57
CA LEU A 7 20.07 19.52 -22.79
C LEU A 7 19.58 18.93 -21.46
N LYS A 8 18.97 19.76 -20.60
CA LYS A 8 18.03 19.21 -19.61
C LYS A 8 16.82 18.70 -20.40
N PRO A 9 16.51 17.40 -20.40
CA PRO A 9 15.36 16.89 -21.14
C PRO A 9 14.11 17.59 -20.61
N HIS A 10 13.43 18.34 -21.48
CA HIS A 10 12.15 18.94 -21.14
C HIS A 10 11.15 17.83 -20.79
N PRO A 11 10.32 17.98 -19.75
CA PRO A 11 9.24 17.05 -19.46
C PRO A 11 8.36 16.89 -20.71
N ALA A 12 7.96 15.66 -21.00
CA ALA A 12 7.04 15.37 -22.09
C ALA A 12 5.68 16.07 -21.88
N ALA A 13 4.86 16.15 -22.93
CA ALA A 13 3.51 16.70 -22.83
C ALA A 13 2.70 16.04 -21.70
N ALA A 14 1.88 16.83 -21.01
CA ALA A 14 1.13 16.36 -19.84
C ALA A 14 0.21 15.16 -20.20
N PRO A 15 0.33 14.03 -19.49
CA PRO A 15 -0.36 12.80 -19.86
C PRO A 15 -1.88 12.94 -19.80
N GLY A 16 -2.56 12.17 -20.66
CA GLY A 16 -4.02 11.98 -20.60
C GLY A 16 -4.45 11.11 -19.41
N ASN A 17 -5.73 11.15 -19.03
CA ASN A 17 -6.29 10.27 -17.98
C ASN A 17 -6.08 8.78 -18.32
N ALA A 18 -6.31 8.40 -19.58
CA ALA A 18 -6.10 7.04 -20.06
C ALA A 18 -4.62 6.63 -20.03
N GLU A 19 -3.73 7.57 -20.33
CA GLU A 19 -2.28 7.32 -20.31
C GLU A 19 -1.76 7.12 -18.88
N LEU A 20 -2.27 7.92 -17.93
CA LEU A 20 -2.03 7.71 -16.50
C LEU A 20 -2.54 6.34 -16.06
N PHE A 21 -3.80 6.02 -16.36
CA PHE A 21 -4.39 4.73 -16.00
C PHE A 21 -3.57 3.56 -16.55
N LEU A 22 -3.27 3.55 -17.85
CA LEU A 22 -2.50 2.48 -18.51
C LEU A 22 -1.06 2.41 -18.02
N GLY A 23 -0.43 3.56 -17.74
CA GLY A 23 0.92 3.60 -17.17
C GLY A 23 0.97 2.96 -15.79
N PHE A 24 0.06 3.34 -14.89
CA PHE A 24 -0.01 2.76 -13.55
C PHE A 24 -0.52 1.32 -13.55
N LEU A 25 -1.40 0.94 -14.47
CA LEU A 25 -1.81 -0.46 -14.72
C LEU A 25 -0.62 -1.33 -15.10
N TRP A 26 0.18 -0.85 -16.05
CA TRP A 26 1.41 -1.52 -16.45
C TRP A 26 2.39 -1.62 -15.28
N LEU A 27 2.56 -0.54 -14.52
CA LEU A 27 3.42 -0.52 -13.34
C LEU A 27 2.97 -1.55 -12.28
N GLY A 28 1.65 -1.70 -12.07
CA GLY A 28 1.09 -2.74 -11.21
C GLY A 28 1.37 -4.15 -11.72
N LEU A 29 1.27 -4.38 -13.03
CA LEU A 29 1.48 -5.70 -13.67
C LEU A 29 2.94 -6.16 -13.68
N ILE A 30 3.91 -5.25 -13.70
CA ILE A 30 5.34 -5.62 -13.72
C ILE A 30 5.99 -5.54 -12.34
N GLY A 31 5.32 -4.89 -11.39
CA GLY A 31 5.90 -4.53 -10.11
C GLY A 31 5.89 -5.69 -9.11
N PHE A 32 6.93 -6.50 -9.00
CA PHE A 32 7.03 -7.52 -7.95
C PHE A 32 7.72 -6.96 -6.71
N GLY A 33 6.92 -6.38 -5.79
CA GLY A 33 7.36 -5.90 -4.47
C GLY A 33 8.44 -4.80 -4.41
N GLY A 34 8.99 -4.40 -5.55
CA GLY A 34 9.96 -3.32 -5.74
C GLY A 34 9.45 -2.25 -6.70
N VAL A 35 8.18 -1.86 -6.58
CA VAL A 35 7.50 -1.00 -7.56
C VAL A 35 8.09 0.41 -7.63
N LEU A 36 8.76 0.90 -6.58
CA LEU A 36 9.27 2.27 -6.53
C LEU A 36 10.42 2.54 -7.54
N PRO A 37 11.48 1.71 -7.63
CA PRO A 37 12.46 1.81 -8.72
C PRO A 37 11.83 1.75 -10.12
N MET A 38 10.84 0.88 -10.31
CA MET A 38 10.11 0.77 -11.57
C MET A 38 9.26 2.00 -11.86
N ALA A 39 8.65 2.60 -10.83
CA ALA A 39 7.92 3.85 -10.93
C ALA A 39 8.85 4.98 -11.34
N ARG A 40 10.05 5.06 -10.76
CA ARG A 40 11.08 6.03 -11.16
C ARG A 40 11.46 5.85 -12.62
N SER A 41 11.79 4.63 -13.04
CA SER A 41 12.16 4.36 -14.43
C SER A 41 11.02 4.69 -15.39
N MET A 42 9.77 4.35 -15.05
CA MET A 42 8.61 4.69 -15.85
C MET A 42 8.39 6.20 -15.96
N LEU A 43 8.32 6.91 -14.82
CA LEU A 43 7.95 8.33 -14.74
C LEU A 43 9.05 9.26 -15.24
N VAL A 44 10.32 8.93 -14.96
CA VAL A 44 11.47 9.80 -15.24
C VAL A 44 12.20 9.40 -16.52
N GLU A 45 12.49 8.12 -16.72
CA GLU A 45 13.39 7.67 -17.79
C GLU A 45 12.63 7.36 -19.08
N ARG A 46 11.56 6.54 -18.99
CA ARG A 46 10.80 6.05 -20.15
C ARG A 46 9.77 7.05 -20.65
N ARG A 47 8.84 7.46 -19.79
CA ARG A 47 7.76 8.40 -20.16
C ARG A 47 8.19 9.86 -20.06
N ARG A 48 9.19 10.16 -19.23
CA ARG A 48 9.70 11.52 -18.97
C ARG A 48 8.60 12.51 -18.58
N TRP A 49 7.61 12.03 -17.82
CA TRP A 49 6.57 12.90 -17.25
C TRP A 49 7.13 13.78 -16.13
N LEU A 50 8.13 13.28 -15.39
CA LEU A 50 8.77 14.00 -14.29
C LEU A 50 10.29 14.06 -14.48
N SER A 51 10.91 15.14 -13.99
CA SER A 51 12.36 15.19 -13.79
C SER A 51 12.79 14.38 -12.57
N SER A 52 14.09 14.07 -12.47
CA SER A 52 14.66 13.40 -11.30
C SER A 52 14.42 14.17 -9.99
N GLU A 53 14.50 15.51 -10.05
CA GLU A 53 14.26 16.40 -8.92
C GLU A 53 12.78 16.39 -8.53
N GLN A 54 11.87 16.53 -9.50
CA GLN A 54 10.42 16.49 -9.25
C GLN A 54 10.00 15.15 -8.63
N PHE A 55 10.50 14.04 -9.17
CA PHE A 55 10.25 12.72 -8.60
C PHE A 55 10.73 12.62 -7.15
N THR A 56 11.92 13.15 -6.85
CA THR A 56 12.49 13.13 -5.49
C THR A 56 11.68 13.99 -4.53
N GLU A 57 11.21 15.17 -4.96
CA GLU A 57 10.33 16.05 -4.19
C GLU A 57 8.99 15.37 -3.88
N LEU A 58 8.32 14.83 -4.90
CA LEU A 58 7.06 14.07 -4.77
C LEU A 58 7.21 12.85 -3.87
N LEU A 59 8.26 12.06 -4.08
CA LEU A 59 8.54 10.89 -3.25
C LEU A 59 8.82 11.29 -1.80
N GLY A 60 9.58 12.38 -1.60
CA GLY A 60 9.84 12.94 -0.28
C GLY A 60 8.54 13.26 0.46
N LEU A 61 7.63 13.97 -0.19
CA LEU A 61 6.29 14.25 0.36
C LEU A 61 5.52 12.96 0.66
N CYS A 62 5.50 12.01 -0.29
CA CYS A 62 4.76 10.75 -0.13
C CYS A 62 5.24 9.89 1.04
N GLN A 63 6.52 9.98 1.42
CA GLN A 63 7.06 9.24 2.57
C GLN A 63 6.68 9.84 3.93
N PHE A 64 6.33 11.12 3.98
CA PHE A 64 5.78 11.75 5.18
C PHE A 64 4.29 11.45 5.37
N LEU A 65 3.59 11.08 4.30
CA LEU A 65 2.17 10.79 4.33
C LEU A 65 1.93 9.35 4.79
N PRO A 66 0.85 9.09 5.55
CA PRO A 66 0.47 7.73 5.88
C PRO A 66 0.07 6.98 4.62
N GLY A 67 0.35 5.67 4.58
CA GLY A 67 0.00 4.78 3.50
C GLY A 67 1.20 4.15 2.77
N GLY A 68 0.90 3.45 1.68
CA GLY A 68 1.93 2.87 0.84
C GLY A 68 2.58 3.92 -0.06
N ASN A 69 3.91 4.04 -0.02
CA ASN A 69 4.66 5.02 -0.81
C ASN A 69 4.25 5.06 -2.30
N VAL A 70 4.06 3.90 -2.92
CA VAL A 70 3.71 3.79 -4.35
C VAL A 70 2.25 4.19 -4.60
N ILE A 71 1.37 3.93 -3.64
CA ILE A 71 -0.05 4.35 -3.69
C ILE A 71 -0.12 5.87 -3.58
N ASN A 72 0.52 6.46 -2.57
CA ASN A 72 0.58 7.91 -2.39
C ASN A 72 1.23 8.59 -3.60
N LEU A 73 2.30 8.00 -4.15
CA LEU A 73 2.95 8.50 -5.37
C LEU A 73 2.01 8.47 -6.57
N SER A 74 1.22 7.39 -6.76
CA SER A 74 0.24 7.32 -7.85
C SER A 74 -0.81 8.43 -7.76
N VAL A 75 -1.32 8.67 -6.55
CA VAL A 75 -2.30 9.74 -6.27
C VAL A 75 -1.67 11.11 -6.48
N ALA A 76 -0.47 11.35 -5.97
CA ALA A 76 0.25 12.62 -6.08
C ALA A 76 0.57 12.98 -7.54
N VAL A 77 1.07 12.01 -8.30
CA VAL A 77 1.35 12.16 -9.74
C VAL A 77 0.07 12.45 -10.51
N GLY A 78 -1.00 11.68 -10.25
CA GLY A 78 -2.29 11.92 -10.90
C GLY A 78 -2.88 13.29 -10.58
N MET A 79 -2.75 13.73 -9.32
CA MET A 79 -3.16 15.07 -8.88
C MET A 79 -2.40 16.18 -9.59
N GLU A 80 -1.09 16.01 -9.78
CA GLU A 80 -0.25 17.04 -10.41
C GLU A 80 -0.63 17.27 -11.88
N PHE A 81 -0.91 16.20 -12.64
CA PHE A 81 -1.21 16.31 -14.07
C PHE A 81 -2.68 16.61 -14.39
N ARG A 82 -3.64 15.93 -13.74
CA ARG A 82 -5.07 15.99 -14.11
C ARG A 82 -6.00 16.21 -12.91
N GLY A 83 -5.45 16.61 -11.76
CA GLY A 83 -6.22 16.82 -10.53
C GLY A 83 -6.88 15.53 -10.03
N LEU A 84 -8.08 15.66 -9.46
CA LEU A 84 -8.77 14.53 -8.83
C LEU A 84 -9.02 13.36 -9.81
N ARG A 85 -9.36 13.67 -11.08
CA ARG A 85 -9.59 12.64 -12.11
C ARG A 85 -8.31 11.87 -12.41
N GLY A 86 -7.17 12.56 -12.53
CA GLY A 86 -5.88 11.91 -12.71
C GLY A 86 -5.48 11.02 -11.54
N ALA A 87 -5.72 11.50 -10.33
CA ALA A 87 -5.42 10.76 -9.10
C ALA A 87 -6.20 9.43 -9.03
N LEU A 88 -7.50 9.49 -9.32
CA LEU A 88 -8.34 8.29 -9.38
C LEU A 88 -7.91 7.34 -10.51
N CYS A 89 -7.61 7.85 -11.70
CA CYS A 89 -7.13 7.03 -12.81
C CYS A 89 -5.79 6.34 -12.48
N ALA A 90 -4.84 7.05 -11.89
CA ALA A 90 -3.55 6.49 -11.50
C ALA A 90 -3.70 5.43 -10.40
N LEU A 91 -4.49 5.70 -9.36
CA LEU A 91 -4.73 4.78 -8.26
C LEU A 91 -5.45 3.50 -8.72
N LEU A 92 -6.54 3.65 -9.48
CA LEU A 92 -7.30 2.52 -10.00
C LEU A 92 -6.47 1.71 -11.01
N GLY A 93 -5.67 2.37 -11.85
CA GLY A 93 -4.72 1.70 -12.73
C GLY A 93 -3.77 0.83 -11.93
N LEU A 94 -3.12 1.39 -10.91
CA LEU A 94 -2.14 0.68 -10.08
C LEU A 94 -2.70 -0.56 -9.37
N ILE A 95 -3.94 -0.52 -8.89
CA ILE A 95 -4.50 -1.55 -8.00
C ILE A 95 -5.34 -2.57 -8.74
N SER A 96 -6.03 -2.19 -9.83
CA SER A 96 -7.04 -3.02 -10.49
C SER A 96 -6.52 -4.37 -11.00
N ALA A 97 -5.51 -4.36 -11.88
CA ALA A 97 -4.98 -5.60 -12.46
C ALA A 97 -4.31 -6.50 -11.41
N PRO A 98 -3.42 -5.99 -10.53
CA PRO A 98 -2.89 -6.78 -9.42
C PRO A 98 -3.97 -7.45 -8.57
N THR A 99 -5.00 -6.69 -8.18
CA THR A 99 -6.10 -7.22 -7.36
C THR A 99 -6.83 -8.37 -8.08
N ALA A 100 -7.12 -8.22 -9.38
CA ALA A 100 -7.74 -9.27 -10.16
C ALA A 100 -6.89 -10.55 -10.22
N ILE A 101 -5.57 -10.40 -10.40
CA ILE A 101 -4.63 -11.54 -10.43
C ILE A 101 -4.59 -12.23 -9.06
N VAL A 102 -4.42 -11.47 -7.99
CA VAL A 102 -4.24 -12.05 -6.66
C VAL A 102 -5.54 -12.73 -6.20
N VAL A 103 -6.70 -12.15 -6.47
CA VAL A 103 -8.00 -12.78 -6.18
C VAL A 103 -8.22 -14.01 -7.04
N GLY A 104 -7.80 -13.99 -8.30
CA GLY A 104 -7.80 -15.18 -9.14
C GLY A 104 -6.96 -16.32 -8.53
N LEU A 105 -5.76 -16.00 -8.04
CA LEU A 105 -4.92 -16.96 -7.30
C LEU A 105 -5.59 -17.45 -6.02
N GLY A 106 -6.26 -16.56 -5.27
CA GLY A 106 -7.02 -16.91 -4.08
C GLY A 106 -8.18 -17.89 -4.37
N VAL A 107 -8.90 -17.69 -5.47
CA VAL A 107 -9.96 -18.61 -5.93
C VAL A 107 -9.39 -19.99 -6.27
N VAL A 108 -8.24 -20.04 -6.94
CA VAL A 108 -7.55 -21.30 -7.26
C VAL A 108 -7.11 -21.98 -5.96
N TYR A 109 -6.49 -21.24 -5.03
CA TYR A 109 -6.08 -21.76 -3.74
C TYR A 109 -7.25 -22.36 -2.97
N ALA A 110 -8.38 -21.65 -2.85
CA ALA A 110 -9.56 -22.13 -2.13
C ALA A 110 -10.12 -23.46 -2.69
N ARG A 111 -9.95 -23.72 -4.00
CA ARG A 111 -10.38 -24.98 -4.64
C ARG A 111 -9.42 -26.13 -4.41
N PHE A 112 -8.12 -25.86 -4.36
CA PHE A 112 -7.08 -26.91 -4.34
C PHE A 112 -6.35 -27.05 -2.99
N GLN A 113 -6.71 -26.25 -1.97
CA GLN A 113 -6.07 -26.29 -0.65
C GLN A 113 -6.14 -27.63 0.07
N ASN A 114 -7.06 -28.53 -0.30
CA ASN A 114 -7.18 -29.88 0.28
C ASN A 114 -6.19 -30.89 -0.33
N ASP A 115 -5.48 -30.52 -1.40
CA ASP A 115 -4.46 -31.38 -2.02
C ASP A 115 -3.11 -31.22 -1.29
N PRO A 116 -2.53 -32.32 -0.77
CA PRO A 116 -1.23 -32.28 -0.07
C PRO A 116 -0.08 -31.69 -0.90
N HIS A 117 -0.07 -31.88 -2.22
CA HIS A 117 0.98 -31.33 -3.09
C HIS A 117 0.90 -29.80 -3.15
N VAL A 118 -0.32 -29.27 -3.21
CA VAL A 118 -0.58 -27.83 -3.27
C VAL A 118 -0.19 -27.18 -1.95
N GLN A 119 -0.52 -27.80 -0.82
CA GLN A 119 -0.10 -27.33 0.50
C GLN A 119 1.43 -27.21 0.62
N HIS A 120 2.19 -28.20 0.14
CA HIS A 120 3.66 -28.14 0.18
C HIS A 120 4.24 -27.02 -0.70
N VAL A 121 3.67 -26.77 -1.88
CA VAL A 121 4.09 -25.67 -2.76
C VAL A 121 3.85 -24.31 -2.08
N PHE A 122 2.67 -24.11 -1.48
CA PHE A 122 2.36 -22.87 -0.77
C PHE A 122 3.17 -22.71 0.52
N ALA A 123 3.48 -23.81 1.23
CA ALA A 123 4.39 -23.78 2.37
C ALA A 123 5.81 -23.36 1.95
N GLY A 124 6.30 -23.86 0.80
CA GLY A 124 7.57 -23.43 0.22
C GLY A 124 7.56 -21.94 -0.19
N LEU A 125 6.46 -21.47 -0.80
CA LEU A 125 6.29 -20.07 -1.17
C LEU A 125 6.22 -19.16 0.07
N ALA A 126 5.52 -19.60 1.12
CA ALA A 126 5.44 -18.92 2.40
C ALA A 126 6.81 -18.84 3.08
N ALA A 127 7.58 -19.93 3.08
CA ALA A 127 8.95 -19.94 3.58
C ALA A 127 9.86 -18.98 2.78
N ALA A 128 9.71 -18.91 1.45
CA ALA A 128 10.44 -17.96 0.62
C ALA A 128 10.05 -16.50 0.91
N ALA A 129 8.76 -16.22 1.10
CA ALA A 129 8.25 -14.90 1.46
C ALA A 129 8.73 -14.47 2.86
N ALA A 130 8.71 -15.38 3.84
CA ALA A 130 9.28 -15.17 5.17
C ALA A 130 10.79 -14.91 5.10
N GLY A 131 11.52 -15.67 4.27
CA GLY A 131 12.95 -15.46 4.01
C GLY A 131 13.24 -14.09 3.37
N LEU A 132 12.39 -13.60 2.45
CA LEU A 132 12.50 -12.27 1.86
C LEU A 132 12.29 -11.16 2.90
N LEU A 133 11.29 -11.31 3.76
CA LEU A 133 11.04 -10.40 4.88
C LEU A 133 12.23 -10.38 5.84
N LEU A 134 12.70 -11.56 6.24
CA LEU A 134 13.86 -11.71 7.11
C LEU A 134 15.10 -11.08 6.47
N SER A 135 15.32 -11.28 5.17
CA SER A 135 16.40 -10.66 4.41
C SER A 135 16.31 -9.14 4.43
N THR A 136 15.11 -8.58 4.30
CA THR A 136 14.88 -7.12 4.35
C THR A 136 15.13 -6.59 5.76
N GLY A 137 14.62 -7.28 6.79
CA GLY A 137 14.90 -6.94 8.20
C GLY A 137 16.40 -6.97 8.51
N ILE A 138 17.11 -8.02 8.08
CA ILE A 138 18.57 -8.15 8.24
C ILE A 138 19.29 -7.03 7.48
N LYS A 139 18.93 -6.75 6.23
CA LYS A 139 19.52 -5.65 5.43
C LYS A 139 19.29 -4.28 6.07
N MET A 140 18.15 -4.05 6.72
CA MET A 140 17.88 -2.82 7.47
C MET A 140 18.64 -2.78 8.79
N LEU A 141 18.94 -3.93 9.40
CA LEU A 141 19.71 -4.03 10.65
C LEU A 141 21.23 -3.91 10.42
N LEU A 142 21.74 -4.31 9.26
CA LEU A 142 23.18 -4.28 8.92
C LEU A 142 23.80 -2.87 9.07
N PRO A 143 23.19 -1.77 8.57
CA PRO A 143 23.68 -0.41 8.75
C PRO A 143 23.72 0.07 10.20
N LEU A 144 23.08 -0.64 11.14
CA LEU A 144 23.12 -0.35 12.57
C LEU A 144 24.24 -1.11 13.28
N ARG A 145 24.99 -2.00 12.61
CA ARG A 145 26.15 -2.67 13.20
C ARG A 145 27.18 -1.65 13.67
N GLY A 146 27.57 -1.75 14.94
CA GLY A 146 28.52 -0.85 15.59
C GLY A 146 27.87 0.31 16.37
N LYS A 147 26.58 0.59 16.17
CA LYS A 147 25.83 1.58 16.96
C LYS A 147 25.09 0.89 18.11
N TRP A 148 25.83 0.56 19.17
CA TRP A 148 25.29 -0.08 20.39
C TRP A 148 23.98 0.54 20.93
N PRO A 149 23.79 1.87 21.00
CA PRO A 149 22.52 2.43 21.46
C PRO A 149 21.35 2.14 20.50
N ALA A 150 21.57 2.12 19.19
CA ALA A 150 20.54 1.77 18.22
C ALA A 150 20.15 0.29 18.30
N LEU A 151 21.14 -0.59 18.50
CA LEU A 151 20.90 -2.02 18.74
C LEU A 151 20.16 -2.26 20.06
N ALA A 152 20.49 -1.51 21.11
CA ALA A 152 19.78 -1.57 22.38
C ALA A 152 18.31 -1.14 22.22
N ILE A 153 18.02 -0.08 21.45
CA ILE A 153 16.65 0.34 21.14
C ILE A 153 15.92 -0.74 20.35
N VAL A 154 16.54 -1.35 19.34
CA VAL A 154 15.93 -2.46 18.58
C VAL A 154 15.65 -3.66 19.48
N ALA A 155 16.60 -4.05 20.33
CA ALA A 155 16.43 -5.16 21.27
C ALA A 155 15.33 -4.85 22.29
N LEU A 156 15.32 -3.63 22.83
CA LEU A 156 14.30 -3.18 23.78
C LEU A 156 12.92 -3.09 23.12
N ALA A 157 12.84 -2.67 21.85
CA ALA A 157 11.60 -2.67 21.07
C ALA A 157 11.11 -4.09 20.78
N LEU A 158 11.99 -5.03 20.41
CA LEU A 158 11.64 -6.44 20.21
C LEU A 158 11.19 -7.10 21.51
N ILE A 159 11.88 -6.83 22.61
CA ILE A 159 11.52 -7.29 23.95
C ILE A 159 10.18 -6.67 24.33
N ALA A 160 9.99 -5.36 24.16
CA ALA A 160 8.72 -4.69 24.44
C ALA A 160 7.59 -5.23 23.57
N ILE A 161 7.79 -5.50 22.28
CA ILE A 161 6.75 -6.12 21.44
C ILE A 161 6.44 -7.54 21.94
N ALA A 162 7.46 -8.34 22.28
CA ALA A 162 7.30 -9.70 22.76
C ALA A 162 6.64 -9.79 24.15
N TRP A 163 6.95 -8.86 25.05
CA TRP A 163 6.45 -8.81 26.43
C TRP A 163 5.14 -8.05 26.56
N LEU A 164 5.02 -6.91 25.89
CA LEU A 164 3.97 -5.96 26.16
C LEU A 164 2.68 -6.33 25.45
N ARG A 165 2.73 -7.07 24.31
CA ARG A 165 1.57 -7.56 23.51
C ARG A 165 0.32 -6.67 23.63
N LEU A 166 0.50 -5.35 23.60
CA LEU A 166 -0.52 -4.43 24.12
C LEU A 166 -1.66 -4.41 23.12
N PRO A 167 -2.88 -4.85 23.50
CA PRO A 167 -4.03 -4.73 22.63
C PRO A 167 -4.29 -3.23 22.42
N LEU A 168 -4.07 -2.76 21.20
CA LEU A 168 -4.58 -1.46 20.79
C LEU A 168 -6.11 -1.57 20.77
N LEU A 169 -6.69 -1.13 21.89
CA LEU A 169 -8.11 -0.97 22.20
C LEU A 169 -8.97 -2.25 22.19
N PRO A 170 -9.58 -2.61 23.32
CA PRO A 170 -10.68 -3.56 23.33
C PRO A 170 -11.94 -2.87 22.79
N THR A 171 -12.26 -3.04 21.50
CA THR A 171 -13.66 -2.97 21.07
C THR A 171 -14.36 -4.27 21.44
N HIS A 172 -14.52 -4.49 22.75
CA HIS A 172 -15.55 -5.38 23.27
C HIS A 172 -16.86 -4.58 23.29
N ALA A 173 -17.58 -4.62 22.18
CA ALA A 173 -18.99 -4.30 22.10
C ALA A 173 -19.53 -5.18 20.97
N GLY A 174 -20.21 -6.29 21.18
CA GLY A 174 -21.05 -6.74 22.28
C GLY A 174 -22.27 -7.35 21.58
N ALA A 175 -22.58 -8.62 21.82
CA ALA A 175 -23.89 -9.20 21.52
C ALA A 175 -23.97 -10.61 22.10
N GLY A 176 -24.39 -10.68 23.37
CA GLY A 176 -25.25 -11.77 23.79
C GLY A 176 -26.70 -11.48 23.37
N ALA A 177 -27.49 -12.55 23.33
CA ALA A 177 -28.93 -12.66 23.08
C ALA A 177 -29.38 -12.87 21.61
N ALA A 178 -29.66 -14.14 21.35
CA ALA A 178 -30.72 -14.79 20.58
C ALA A 178 -31.51 -14.07 19.45
N GLU A 179 -31.86 -14.90 18.45
CA GLU A 179 -33.05 -14.91 17.57
C GLU A 179 -32.95 -14.43 16.10
N HIS A 180 -33.55 -15.28 15.23
CA HIS A 180 -33.84 -15.19 13.79
C HIS A 180 -32.72 -15.47 12.76
N SER A 181 -32.71 -16.70 12.23
CA SER A 181 -31.66 -17.31 11.38
C SER A 181 -31.35 -16.63 10.04
N SER A 182 -32.24 -15.79 9.49
CA SER A 182 -32.01 -15.06 8.24
C SER A 182 -31.39 -13.67 8.49
N ASP A 183 -31.79 -13.01 9.57
CA ASP A 183 -31.32 -11.67 9.95
C ASP A 183 -29.97 -11.74 10.68
N VAL A 184 -29.71 -12.83 11.41
CA VAL A 184 -28.41 -13.08 12.07
C VAL A 184 -27.28 -13.22 11.04
N ALA A 185 -27.50 -13.87 9.90
CA ALA A 185 -26.48 -14.00 8.86
C ALA A 185 -26.12 -12.64 8.24
N VAL A 186 -27.13 -11.78 8.01
CA VAL A 186 -26.95 -10.43 7.47
C VAL A 186 -26.31 -9.51 8.52
N ALA A 187 -26.71 -9.59 9.79
CA ALA A 187 -26.14 -8.82 10.89
C ALA A 187 -24.69 -9.22 11.17
N VAL A 188 -24.36 -10.53 11.15
CA VAL A 188 -22.98 -11.03 11.30
C VAL A 188 -22.12 -10.60 10.12
N MET A 189 -22.62 -10.73 8.88
CA MET A 189 -21.92 -10.25 7.69
C MET A 189 -21.67 -8.74 7.74
N SER A 190 -22.68 -7.96 8.14
CA SER A 190 -22.56 -6.51 8.33
C SER A 190 -21.53 -6.17 9.42
N GLY A 191 -21.50 -6.92 10.52
CA GLY A 191 -20.52 -6.75 11.60
C GLY A 191 -19.08 -7.04 11.13
N VAL A 192 -18.88 -8.11 10.36
CA VAL A 192 -17.57 -8.48 9.80
C VAL A 192 -17.09 -7.44 8.80
N LEU A 193 -17.96 -6.97 7.89
CA LEU A 193 -17.62 -5.91 6.94
C LEU A 193 -17.28 -4.59 7.64
N MET A 194 -18.01 -4.24 8.70
CA MET A 194 -17.71 -3.05 9.50
C MET A 194 -16.34 -3.18 10.19
N ALA A 195 -16.06 -4.34 10.80
CA ALA A 195 -14.76 -4.60 11.42
C ALA A 195 -13.62 -4.53 10.39
N LEU A 196 -13.78 -5.16 9.22
CA LEU A 196 -12.83 -5.03 8.11
C LEU A 196 -12.62 -3.57 7.73
N ALA A 197 -13.70 -2.79 7.60
CA ALA A 197 -13.62 -1.38 7.26
C ALA A 197 -12.84 -0.56 8.30
N LEU A 198 -13.13 -0.75 9.59
CA LEU A 198 -12.50 -0.02 10.68
C LEU A 198 -11.01 -0.37 10.82
N ILE A 199 -10.69 -1.66 10.88
CA ILE A 199 -9.31 -2.15 11.03
C ILE A 199 -8.46 -1.69 9.84
N PHE A 200 -8.92 -1.91 8.60
CA PHE A 200 -8.11 -1.54 7.44
C PHE A 200 -8.01 -0.02 7.24
N THR A 201 -8.98 0.76 7.72
CA THR A 201 -8.90 2.22 7.79
C THR A 201 -7.84 2.67 8.79
N GLU A 202 -7.82 2.08 9.99
CA GLU A 202 -6.80 2.35 11.00
C GLU A 202 -5.41 1.98 10.48
N LEU A 203 -5.25 0.77 9.94
CA LEU A 203 -4.03 0.29 9.32
C LEU A 203 -3.65 1.10 8.06
N SER A 204 -4.59 1.82 7.43
CA SER A 204 -4.29 2.79 6.36
C SER A 204 -3.53 3.99 6.90
N LEU A 205 -4.02 4.55 8.01
CA LEU A 205 -3.53 5.77 8.62
C LEU A 205 -2.27 5.55 9.48
N LEU A 206 -2.07 4.35 10.02
CA LEU A 206 -0.88 4.00 10.80
C LEU A 206 0.33 3.62 9.93
N ALA A 207 0.14 3.41 8.63
CA ALA A 207 1.20 2.92 7.73
C ALA A 207 2.20 4.03 7.34
N PHE A 208 3.02 4.50 8.27
CA PHE A 208 4.14 5.40 7.96
C PHE A 208 5.36 4.62 7.45
N GLY A 209 6.10 5.20 6.51
CA GLY A 209 7.33 4.57 5.97
C GLY A 209 7.07 3.44 4.96
N GLY A 210 5.83 3.28 4.49
CA GLY A 210 5.45 2.31 3.48
C GLY A 210 4.61 1.16 4.02
N GLY A 211 3.90 0.47 3.13
CA GLY A 211 2.83 -0.43 3.53
C GLY A 211 3.26 -1.61 4.41
N MET A 212 4.48 -2.14 4.26
CA MET A 212 4.92 -3.37 4.95
C MET A 212 5.06 -3.21 6.47
N THR A 213 5.07 -1.99 6.97
CA THR A 213 5.20 -1.71 8.41
C THR A 213 3.99 -2.18 9.22
N ILE A 214 2.82 -2.30 8.58
CA ILE A 214 1.58 -2.72 9.23
C ILE A 214 1.32 -4.23 9.16
N LEU A 215 2.18 -5.00 8.48
CA LEU A 215 1.96 -6.44 8.29
C LEU A 215 1.85 -7.21 9.62
N PRO A 216 2.71 -6.97 10.64
CA PRO A 216 2.59 -7.67 11.91
C PRO A 216 1.28 -7.38 12.64
N GLU A 217 0.83 -6.12 12.61
CA GLU A 217 -0.45 -5.75 13.24
C GLU A 217 -1.63 -6.32 12.46
N MET A 218 -1.57 -6.33 11.12
CA MET A 218 -2.58 -6.96 10.28
C MET A 218 -2.68 -8.47 10.59
N GLN A 219 -1.54 -9.16 10.73
CA GLN A 219 -1.52 -10.56 11.14
C GLN A 219 -2.17 -10.73 12.51
N ARG A 220 -1.80 -9.92 13.50
CA ARG A 220 -2.37 -9.97 14.85
C ARG A 220 -3.89 -9.79 14.82
N GLN A 221 -4.39 -8.79 14.10
CA GLN A 221 -5.83 -8.51 13.99
C GLN A 221 -6.59 -9.67 13.34
N VAL A 222 -6.09 -10.17 12.21
CA VAL A 222 -6.79 -11.14 11.38
C VAL A 222 -6.66 -12.57 11.93
N VAL A 223 -5.52 -12.91 12.52
CA VAL A 223 -5.21 -14.26 13.04
C VAL A 223 -5.43 -14.37 14.53
N GLU A 224 -4.95 -13.43 15.34
CA GLU A 224 -4.97 -13.56 16.81
C GLU A 224 -6.22 -12.94 17.45
N VAL A 225 -6.67 -11.78 16.98
CA VAL A 225 -7.79 -11.04 17.60
C VAL A 225 -9.13 -11.55 17.08
N HIS A 226 -9.35 -11.46 15.77
CA HIS A 226 -10.63 -11.79 15.14
C HIS A 226 -10.75 -13.27 14.78
N GLN A 227 -9.63 -14.01 14.77
CA GLN A 227 -9.59 -15.44 14.41
C GLN A 227 -10.29 -15.72 13.06
N TRP A 228 -10.18 -14.78 12.11
CA TRP A 228 -10.81 -14.89 10.79
C TRP A 228 -10.10 -15.90 9.90
N MET A 229 -8.83 -16.19 10.19
CA MET A 229 -8.05 -17.23 9.53
C MET A 229 -6.90 -17.69 10.45
N SER A 230 -6.37 -18.87 10.18
CA SER A 230 -5.18 -19.43 10.83
C SER A 230 -3.90 -18.73 10.40
N ALA A 231 -2.82 -18.93 11.17
CA ALA A 231 -1.49 -18.43 10.82
C ALA A 231 -0.98 -19.03 9.50
N GLN A 232 -1.34 -20.28 9.21
CA GLN A 232 -0.98 -21.00 8.00
C GLN A 232 -1.69 -20.40 6.77
N GLU A 233 -2.99 -20.13 6.88
CA GLU A 233 -3.78 -19.49 5.82
C GLU A 233 -3.27 -18.06 5.54
N PHE A 234 -3.02 -17.28 6.60
CA PHE A 234 -2.44 -15.95 6.45
C PHE A 234 -1.08 -16.02 5.75
N SER A 235 -0.22 -16.97 6.14
CA SER A 235 1.09 -17.18 5.52
C SER A 235 0.98 -17.54 4.04
N ALA A 236 0.01 -18.39 3.67
CA ALA A 236 -0.26 -18.74 2.28
C ALA A 236 -0.79 -17.54 1.47
N LEU A 237 -1.72 -16.75 2.02
CA LEU A 237 -2.21 -15.51 1.40
C LEU A 237 -1.10 -14.47 1.24
N PHE A 238 -0.20 -14.35 2.22
CA PHE A 238 0.98 -13.52 2.13
C PHE A 238 1.92 -13.97 1.01
N ALA A 239 2.17 -15.27 0.94
CA ALA A 239 2.99 -15.87 -0.10
C ALA A 239 2.42 -15.60 -1.51
N MET A 240 1.11 -15.79 -1.68
CA MET A 240 0.39 -15.47 -2.92
C MET A 240 0.50 -13.99 -3.28
N ALA A 241 0.31 -13.09 -2.31
CA ALA A 241 0.42 -11.66 -2.54
C ALA A 241 1.82 -11.23 -2.98
N GLN A 242 2.88 -11.89 -2.48
CA GLN A 242 4.26 -11.62 -2.89
C GLN A 242 4.64 -12.25 -4.23
N ALA A 243 4.01 -13.37 -4.58
CA ALA A 243 4.21 -14.04 -5.86
C ALA A 243 3.43 -13.37 -7.01
N ALA A 244 2.38 -12.61 -6.68
CA ALA A 244 1.62 -11.86 -7.65
C ALA A 244 2.30 -10.52 -7.99
N PRO A 245 2.15 -10.03 -9.23
CA PRO A 245 2.56 -8.67 -9.56
C PRO A 245 1.67 -7.67 -8.83
N GLY A 246 2.27 -6.61 -8.31
CA GLY A 246 1.57 -5.51 -7.66
C GLY A 246 2.38 -4.83 -6.56
N PRO A 247 1.86 -3.72 -6.03
CA PRO A 247 2.42 -3.15 -4.81
C PRO A 247 2.32 -4.17 -3.66
N ASN A 248 3.29 -4.17 -2.73
CA ASN A 248 3.39 -5.11 -1.60
C ASN A 248 2.14 -5.25 -0.68
N MET A 249 1.09 -4.46 -0.92
CA MET A 249 -0.16 -4.44 -0.14
C MET A 249 -1.28 -5.32 -0.72
N MET A 250 -1.00 -6.15 -1.73
CA MET A 250 -2.03 -7.00 -2.36
C MET A 250 -2.55 -8.13 -1.45
N ILE A 251 -1.94 -8.34 -0.28
CA ILE A 251 -2.50 -9.22 0.77
C ILE A 251 -3.84 -8.69 1.31
N VAL A 252 -4.07 -7.36 1.31
CA VAL A 252 -5.29 -6.79 1.92
C VAL A 252 -6.58 -7.14 1.15
N PRO A 253 -6.63 -6.98 -0.20
CA PRO A 253 -7.75 -7.48 -0.99
C PRO A 253 -7.98 -8.99 -0.82
N LEU A 254 -6.90 -9.78 -0.70
CA LEU A 254 -6.99 -11.23 -0.46
C LEU A 254 -7.60 -11.58 0.88
N VAL A 255 -7.14 -10.93 1.95
CA VAL A 255 -7.69 -11.13 3.30
C VAL A 255 -9.17 -10.77 3.30
N GLY A 256 -9.55 -9.62 2.74
CA GLY A 256 -10.95 -9.24 2.62
C GLY A 256 -11.78 -10.27 1.84
N TRP A 257 -11.24 -10.76 0.71
CA TRP A 257 -11.89 -11.79 -0.09
C TRP A 257 -12.06 -13.11 0.66
N HIS A 258 -11.05 -13.55 1.41
CA HIS A 258 -11.11 -14.78 2.18
C HIS A 258 -12.13 -14.70 3.33
N VAL A 259 -12.23 -13.54 4.00
CA VAL A 259 -13.09 -13.36 5.18
C VAL A 259 -14.56 -13.16 4.82
N ALA A 260 -14.87 -12.36 3.80
CA ALA A 260 -16.25 -12.00 3.46
C ALA A 260 -16.52 -11.96 1.94
N GLY A 261 -15.75 -12.72 1.15
CA GLY A 261 -15.93 -12.82 -0.29
C GLY A 261 -15.75 -11.49 -1.03
N TRP A 262 -16.50 -11.29 -2.10
CA TRP A 262 -16.42 -10.09 -2.93
C TRP A 262 -16.73 -8.79 -2.16
N ALA A 263 -17.63 -8.84 -1.18
CA ALA A 263 -17.93 -7.69 -0.33
C ALA A 263 -16.72 -7.33 0.54
N GLY A 264 -16.11 -8.33 1.19
CA GLY A 264 -14.91 -8.13 2.00
C GLY A 264 -13.73 -7.60 1.20
N LEU A 265 -13.52 -8.07 -0.04
CA LEU A 265 -12.50 -7.56 -0.96
C LEU A 265 -12.67 -6.06 -1.21
N LEU A 266 -13.88 -5.63 -1.57
CA LEU A 266 -14.16 -4.24 -1.90
C LEU A 266 -14.01 -3.36 -0.66
N VAL A 267 -14.59 -3.78 0.46
CA VAL A 267 -14.54 -3.03 1.72
C VAL A 267 -13.11 -2.91 2.23
N SER A 268 -12.34 -4.00 2.30
CA SER A 268 -10.95 -3.95 2.78
C SER A 268 -10.07 -3.10 1.86
N SER A 269 -10.27 -3.18 0.55
CA SER A 269 -9.50 -2.38 -0.43
C SER A 269 -9.79 -0.89 -0.30
N ILE A 270 -11.08 -0.52 -0.23
CA ILE A 270 -11.48 0.89 -0.06
C ILE A 270 -11.01 1.41 1.30
N ALA A 271 -11.22 0.66 2.37
CA ALA A 271 -10.77 1.02 3.71
C ALA A 271 -9.25 1.16 3.80
N LYS A 272 -8.49 0.30 3.12
CA LYS A 272 -7.03 0.36 3.15
C LYS A 272 -6.44 1.46 2.28
N PHE A 273 -6.96 1.66 1.08
CA PHE A 273 -6.35 2.59 0.11
C PHE A 273 -7.01 3.97 0.11
N GLY A 274 -8.26 4.07 0.56
CA GLY A 274 -9.05 5.30 0.57
C GLY A 274 -8.52 6.38 1.53
N PRO A 275 -8.40 6.12 2.84
CA PRO A 275 -8.03 7.13 3.84
C PRO A 275 -6.67 7.77 3.55
N SER A 276 -5.63 6.97 3.32
CA SER A 276 -4.30 7.48 2.94
C SER A 276 -4.32 8.27 1.63
N SER A 277 -5.12 7.85 0.65
CA SER A 277 -5.27 8.57 -0.61
C SER A 277 -5.97 9.91 -0.39
N ILE A 278 -7.00 9.98 0.46
CA ILE A 278 -7.67 11.25 0.82
C ILE A 278 -6.67 12.19 1.51
N VAL A 279 -5.89 11.71 2.47
CA VAL A 279 -4.84 12.50 3.12
C VAL A 279 -3.84 13.03 2.08
N THR A 280 -3.43 12.18 1.14
CA THR A 280 -2.54 12.59 0.04
C THR A 280 -3.19 13.64 -0.87
N LEU A 281 -4.46 13.48 -1.24
CA LEU A 281 -5.20 14.46 -2.04
C LEU A 281 -5.29 15.82 -1.33
N LEU A 282 -5.56 15.82 -0.03
CA LEU A 282 -5.65 17.05 0.78
C LEU A 282 -4.31 17.77 0.87
N VAL A 283 -3.24 17.04 1.18
CA VAL A 283 -1.89 17.62 1.28
C VAL A 283 -1.41 18.12 -0.07
N MET A 284 -1.60 17.35 -1.15
CA MET A 284 -1.24 17.80 -2.50
C MET A 284 -2.07 18.99 -2.96
N GLY A 285 -3.36 19.05 -2.59
CA GLY A 285 -4.23 20.19 -2.84
C GLY A 285 -3.74 21.45 -2.13
N ALA A 286 -3.39 21.34 -0.85
CA ALA A 286 -2.82 22.45 -0.08
C ALA A 286 -1.45 22.89 -0.64
N TRP A 287 -0.58 21.93 -0.96
CA TRP A 287 0.73 22.18 -1.56
C TRP A 287 0.63 22.95 -2.87
N ARG A 288 -0.28 22.55 -3.76
CA ARG A 288 -0.49 23.22 -5.04
C ARG A 288 -0.97 24.66 -4.86
N ARG A 289 -1.87 24.91 -3.91
CA ARG A 289 -2.35 26.27 -3.57
C ARG A 289 -1.19 27.15 -3.08
N LEU A 290 -0.34 26.62 -2.20
CA LEU A 290 0.83 27.33 -1.68
C LEU A 290 1.88 27.59 -2.77
N ARG A 291 2.13 26.64 -3.67
CA ARG A 291 3.07 26.80 -4.80
C ARG A 291 2.58 27.88 -5.76
N ILE A 292 1.28 27.95 -6.03
CA ILE A 292 0.68 29.02 -6.85
C ILE A 292 0.80 30.38 -6.13
N ALA A 293 0.50 30.45 -4.84
CA ALA A 293 0.63 31.70 -4.07
C ALA A 293 2.08 32.20 -3.99
N ARG A 294 3.06 31.32 -3.80
CA ARG A 294 4.49 31.66 -3.83
C ARG A 294 4.99 32.02 -5.23
N GLY A 295 4.51 31.33 -6.27
CA GLY A 295 4.80 31.65 -7.67
C GLY A 295 4.26 33.05 -8.06
N ALA A 296 3.04 33.36 -7.66
CA ALA A 296 2.44 34.69 -7.83
C ALA A 296 3.21 35.78 -7.05
N ALA A 297 3.72 35.47 -5.85
CA ALA A 297 4.55 36.39 -5.06
C ALA A 297 5.97 36.57 -5.63
N SER A 298 6.49 35.58 -6.39
CA SER A 298 7.79 35.69 -7.08
C SER A 298 7.73 36.47 -8.39
N CYS A 299 6.55 36.60 -9.01
CA CYS A 299 6.30 37.61 -10.04
C CYS A 299 6.17 38.99 -9.40
N ARG A 300 7.29 39.58 -8.98
CA ARG A 300 7.34 41.00 -8.63
C ARG A 300 7.10 41.85 -9.90
N PRO A 301 6.40 43.00 -9.79
CA PRO A 301 6.08 43.87 -10.94
C PRO A 301 7.30 44.45 -11.69
N ASP A 302 8.50 44.31 -11.13
CA ASP A 302 9.71 45.01 -11.59
C ASP A 302 10.30 44.42 -12.90
N TRP A 303 9.78 43.31 -13.40
CA TRP A 303 10.27 42.63 -14.62
C TRP A 303 9.32 42.75 -15.83
N CYS A 304 8.29 43.60 -15.76
CA CYS A 304 7.36 43.89 -16.86
C CYS A 304 7.51 45.34 -17.41
N ARG A 305 8.73 45.85 -17.55
CA ARG A 305 9.02 47.02 -18.38
C ARG A 305 10.19 46.75 -19.30
#